data_AF-A0A3B0U7R7-F1
#
_entry.id   AF-A0A3B0U7R7-F1
#
_cell.length_a   1.000
_cell.length_b   1.000
_cell.length_c   1.000
_cell.angle_alpha   90.00
_cell.angle_beta   90.00
_cell.angle_gamma   90.00
#
_symmetry.space_group_name_H-M   'P 1'
#
loop_
_entity.id
_entity.type
_entity.pdbx_description
1 polymer ?
#
loop_
_entity_poly.entity_id
_entity_poly.type
_entity_poly.pdbx_seq_one_letter_code
_entity_poly.pdbx_strand_id
1 'polypeptide(L)'
;MDKQYLVIEDTKKLIAANFTNTEMGLVRIAKNLNLQEMDESEIVRHCHKIILSTPISKIKVRGKNYYLYSHEYLAVLTINRSSLGIITAKPYL
;
A
#
# COMPACT_ATOMS: atom_id res chain seq x y z
N MET A 1 -5.21 15.28 20.42
CA MET A 1 -6.39 14.80 19.66
C MET A 1 -5.94 14.51 18.24
N ASP A 2 -5.84 13.24 17.86
CA ASP A 2 -5.52 12.87 16.48
C ASP A 2 -6.71 13.23 15.58
N LYS A 3 -6.48 14.10 14.59
CA LYS A 3 -7.48 14.39 13.56
C LYS A 3 -7.73 13.09 12.79
N GLN A 4 -8.93 12.52 12.93
CA GLN A 4 -9.36 11.39 12.13
C GLN A 4 -9.65 11.91 10.71
N TYR A 5 -8.69 11.71 9.80
CA TYR A 5 -8.90 12.04 8.40
C TYR A 5 -9.89 11.04 7.81
N LEU A 6 -10.99 11.52 7.24
CA LEU A 6 -11.91 10.69 6.47
C LEU A 6 -11.18 10.22 5.21
N VAL A 7 -11.05 8.90 5.05
CA VAL A 7 -10.63 8.29 3.79
C VAL A 7 -11.89 7.97 3.00
N ILE A 8 -11.95 8.41 1.75
CA ILE A 8 -13.05 8.13 0.84
C ILE A 8 -12.56 7.29 -0.34
N GLU A 9 -13.47 6.71 -1.11
CA GLU A 9 -13.13 5.84 -2.23
C GLU A 9 -12.18 6.50 -3.25
N ASP A 10 -12.34 7.81 -3.47
CA ASP A 10 -11.46 8.57 -4.35
C ASP A 10 -10.02 8.66 -3.84
N THR A 11 -9.79 8.58 -2.53
CA THR A 11 -8.43 8.51 -1.97
C THR A 11 -7.73 7.22 -2.39
N LYS A 12 -8.45 6.09 -2.36
CA LYS A 12 -7.89 4.79 -2.77
C LYS A 12 -7.59 4.76 -4.27
N LYS A 13 -8.50 5.30 -5.09
CA LYS A 13 -8.28 5.47 -6.54
C LYS A 13 -7.08 6.37 -6.84
N LEU A 14 -6.95 7.49 -6.12
CA LEU A 14 -5.82 8.41 -6.25
C LEU A 14 -4.50 7.71 -5.93
N ILE A 15 -4.42 6.98 -4.82
CA ILE A 15 -3.23 6.21 -4.44
C ILE A 15 -2.91 5.19 -5.53
N ALA A 16 -3.88 4.37 -5.95
CA ALA A 16 -3.68 3.33 -6.95
C ALA A 16 -3.15 3.91 -8.28
N ALA A 17 -3.70 5.03 -8.74
CA ALA A 17 -3.30 5.66 -10.00
C ALA A 17 -1.92 6.36 -9.95
N ASN A 18 -1.40 6.70 -8.76
CA ASN A 18 -0.22 7.56 -8.64
C ASN A 18 0.92 6.96 -7.80
N PHE A 19 0.72 5.79 -7.18
CA PHE A 19 1.80 5.21 -6.38
C PHE A 19 2.99 4.88 -7.30
N THR A 20 4.16 5.27 -6.84
CA THR A 20 5.43 4.94 -7.49
C THR A 20 6.43 4.57 -6.41
N ASN A 21 7.34 3.67 -6.76
CA ASN A 21 8.39 3.20 -5.88
C ASN A 21 9.70 3.16 -6.66
N THR A 22 10.80 3.41 -5.95
CA THR A 22 12.13 3.17 -6.51
C THR A 22 12.35 1.66 -6.67
N GLU A 23 13.25 1.25 -7.56
CA GLU A 23 13.71 -0.13 -7.72
C GLU A 23 14.08 -0.77 -6.37
N MET A 24 14.88 -0.07 -5.55
CA MET A 24 15.20 -0.54 -4.19
C MET A 24 13.96 -0.70 -3.29
N GLY A 25 12.95 0.15 -3.46
CA GLY A 25 11.67 0.02 -2.77
C GLY A 25 10.92 -1.24 -3.20
N LEU A 26 10.88 -1.53 -4.51
CA LEU A 26 10.25 -2.73 -5.06
C LEU A 26 10.94 -4.01 -4.58
N VAL A 27 12.28 -4.04 -4.55
CA VAL A 27 13.06 -5.15 -3.99
C VAL A 27 12.69 -5.44 -2.53
N ARG A 28 12.53 -4.38 -1.72
CA ARG A 28 12.11 -4.53 -0.30
C ARG A 28 10.68 -5.03 -0.17
N ILE A 29 9.76 -4.54 -1.01
CA ILE A 29 8.37 -5.02 -1.04
C ILE A 29 8.33 -6.50 -1.38
N ALA A 30 9.03 -6.90 -2.45
CA ALA A 30 9.09 -8.28 -2.90
C ALA A 30 9.59 -9.20 -1.79
N LYS A 31 10.73 -8.85 -1.17
CA LYS A 31 11.27 -9.62 -0.04
C LYS A 31 10.28 -9.75 1.12
N ASN A 32 9.62 -8.67 1.51
CA ASN A 32 8.76 -8.68 2.68
C ASN A 32 7.43 -9.43 2.46
N LEU A 33 6.93 -9.46 1.22
CA LEU A 33 5.70 -10.16 0.85
C LEU A 33 5.97 -11.54 0.21
N ASN A 34 7.22 -11.98 0.20
CA ASN A 34 7.65 -13.22 -0.44
C ASN A 34 7.30 -13.32 -1.95
N LEU A 35 7.57 -12.25 -2.71
CA LEU A 35 7.28 -12.10 -4.15
C LEU A 35 8.54 -12.05 -5.01
N GLN A 36 9.68 -12.60 -4.55
CA GLN A 36 10.98 -12.46 -5.24
C GLN A 36 11.03 -13.10 -6.63
N GLU A 37 10.07 -13.97 -6.97
CA GLU A 37 9.94 -14.59 -8.29
C GLU A 37 9.24 -13.68 -9.31
N MET A 38 8.65 -12.56 -8.85
CA MET A 38 7.97 -11.59 -9.71
C MET A 38 8.94 -10.52 -10.22
N ASP A 39 8.73 -10.09 -11.46
CA ASP A 39 9.40 -8.90 -11.99
C ASP A 39 8.84 -7.59 -11.40
N GLU A 40 9.51 -6.46 -11.63
CA GLU A 40 9.09 -5.17 -11.10
C GLU A 40 7.67 -4.77 -11.52
N SER A 41 7.29 -5.05 -12.76
CA SER A 41 5.97 -4.72 -13.30
C SER A 41 4.88 -5.57 -12.63
N GLU A 42 5.19 -6.83 -12.33
CA GLU A 42 4.33 -7.74 -11.61
C GLU A 42 4.16 -7.33 -10.15
N ILE A 43 5.23 -6.91 -9.47
CA ILE A 43 5.18 -6.37 -8.10
C ILE A 43 4.31 -5.11 -8.05
N VAL A 44 4.49 -4.18 -9.00
CA VAL A 44 3.66 -2.98 -9.11
C VAL A 44 2.19 -3.36 -9.31
N ARG A 45 1.90 -4.25 -10.26
CA ARG A 45 0.53 -4.74 -10.49
C ARG A 45 -0.05 -5.43 -9.26
N HIS A 46 0.75 -6.17 -8.52
CA HIS A 46 0.34 -6.83 -7.28
C HIS A 46 -0.03 -5.80 -6.20
N CYS A 47 0.83 -4.81 -5.96
CA CYS A 47 0.56 -3.69 -5.06
C CYS A 47 -0.71 -2.93 -5.44
N HIS A 48 -0.93 -2.68 -6.74
CA HIS A 48 -2.14 -2.04 -7.25
C HIS A 48 -3.40 -2.82 -6.88
N LYS A 49 -3.38 -4.16 -7.02
CA LYS A 49 -4.49 -5.02 -6.61
C LYS A 49 -4.74 -4.96 -5.11
N ILE A 50 -3.70 -4.97 -4.28
CA ILE A 50 -3.82 -4.81 -2.82
C ILE A 50 -4.48 -3.47 -2.50
N ILE A 51 -4.03 -2.38 -3.13
CA ILE A 51 -4.57 -1.04 -2.89
C ILE A 51 -6.07 -0.99 -3.21
N LEU A 52 -6.48 -1.45 -4.40
CA LEU A 52 -7.88 -1.37 -4.84
C LEU A 52 -8.83 -2.31 -4.09
N SER A 53 -8.36 -3.52 -3.75
CA SER A 53 -9.15 -4.52 -3.02
C SER A 53 -9.33 -4.17 -1.53
N THR A 54 -8.44 -3.36 -0.95
CA THR A 54 -8.53 -3.01 0.46
C THR A 54 -9.80 -2.18 0.74
N PRO A 55 -10.72 -2.65 1.61
CA PRO A 55 -11.91 -1.88 1.97
C PRO A 55 -11.53 -0.57 2.66
N ILE A 56 -12.28 0.51 2.42
CA ILE A 56 -12.03 1.83 3.04
C ILE A 56 -12.04 1.75 4.58
N SER A 57 -12.92 0.92 5.16
CA SER A 57 -12.97 0.66 6.61
C SER A 57 -11.70 0.01 7.17
N LYS A 58 -10.84 -0.55 6.30
CA LYS A 58 -9.54 -1.14 6.62
C LYS A 58 -8.38 -0.22 6.21
N ILE A 59 -8.63 1.04 5.90
CA ILE A 59 -7.58 2.05 5.70
C ILE A 59 -7.53 2.95 6.92
N LYS A 60 -6.34 3.06 7.54
CA LYS A 60 -6.11 3.97 8.68
C LYS A 60 -5.13 5.05 8.29
N VAL A 61 -5.39 6.26 8.76
CA VAL A 61 -4.45 7.37 8.66
C VAL A 61 -3.74 7.52 10.00
N ARG A 62 -2.40 7.51 9.98
CA ARG A 62 -1.59 7.85 11.16
C ARG A 62 -0.46 8.78 10.73
N GLY A 63 -0.51 10.02 11.22
CA GLY A 63 0.43 11.07 10.83
C GLY A 63 0.49 11.26 9.31
N LYS A 64 1.70 11.05 8.75
CA LYS A 64 2.00 11.23 7.33
C LYS A 64 1.73 9.99 6.45
N ASN A 65 1.11 8.93 7.00
CA ASN A 65 0.98 7.65 6.30
C ASN A 65 -0.45 7.13 6.26
N TYR A 66 -0.80 6.49 5.15
CA TYR A 66 -1.91 5.55 5.04
C TYR A 66 -1.43 4.14 5.40
N TYR A 67 -2.26 3.39 6.12
CA TYR A 67 -2.05 1.98 6.43
C TYR A 67 -3.22 1.20 5.86
N LEU A 68 -2.96 0.38 4.84
CA LEU A 68 -3.94 -0.45 4.16
C LEU A 68 -3.82 -1.87 4.69
N TYR A 69 -4.87 -2.37 5.32
CA TYR A 69 -4.92 -3.67 5.98
C TYR A 69 -5.71 -4.68 5.14
N SER A 70 -5.03 -5.31 4.18
CA SER A 70 -5.65 -6.26 3.24
C SER A 70 -5.64 -7.68 3.79
N HIS A 71 -6.83 -8.22 4.05
CA HIS A 71 -6.99 -9.61 4.51
C HIS A 71 -6.93 -10.58 3.32
N GLU A 72 -7.45 -10.19 2.16
CA GLU A 72 -7.44 -10.99 0.94
C GLU A 72 -6.00 -11.34 0.50
N TYR A 73 -5.08 -10.38 0.64
CA TYR A 73 -3.68 -10.56 0.25
C TYR A 73 -2.76 -10.84 1.45
N LEU A 74 -3.33 -11.00 2.66
CA LEU A 74 -2.60 -11.14 3.91
C LEU A 74 -1.43 -10.13 4.01
N ALA A 75 -1.70 -8.86 3.71
CA ALA A 75 -0.68 -7.81 3.60
C ALA A 75 -1.10 -6.51 4.29
N VAL A 76 -0.10 -5.80 4.83
CA VAL A 76 -0.21 -4.42 5.30
C VAL A 76 0.71 -3.54 4.48
N LEU A 77 0.13 -2.61 3.70
CA LEU A 77 0.89 -1.58 3.00
C LEU A 77 0.88 -0.29 3.80
N THR A 78 2.06 0.30 4.01
CA THR A 78 2.22 1.65 4.55
C THR A 78 2.61 2.58 3.41
N ILE A 79 1.78 3.57 3.13
CA ILE A 79 1.93 4.48 1.99
C ILE A 79 2.09 5.91 2.50
N ASN A 80 3.08 6.64 1.99
CA ASN A 80 3.24 8.04 2.33
C ASN A 80 2.08 8.88 1.76
N ARG A 81 1.51 9.80 2.52
CA ARG A 81 0.37 10.62 2.06
C ARG A 81 0.75 11.68 1.03
N SER A 82 2.01 12.10 0.99
CA SER A 82 2.49 13.16 0.11
C SER A 82 3.06 12.58 -1.17
N SER A 83 3.95 11.60 -1.09
CA SER A 83 4.57 10.99 -2.28
C SER A 83 3.77 9.84 -2.87
N LEU A 84 2.78 9.33 -2.13
CA LEU A 84 1.97 8.15 -2.49
C LEU A 84 2.80 6.87 -2.71
N GLY A 85 4.10 6.88 -2.40
CA GLY A 85 4.95 5.69 -2.47
C GLY A 85 4.76 4.76 -1.27
N ILE A 86 4.90 3.46 -1.52
CA ILE A 86 4.88 2.42 -0.47
C ILE A 86 6.19 2.50 0.32
N ILE A 87 6.11 2.85 1.60
CA ILE A 87 7.27 2.92 2.51
C ILE A 87 7.62 1.51 3.00
N THR A 88 6.59 0.74 3.37
CA THR A 88 6.75 -0.66 3.78
C THR A 88 5.58 -1.49 3.30
N ALA A 89 5.86 -2.75 2.99
CA ALA A 89 4.89 -3.82 2.85
C ALA A 89 5.29 -4.94 3.82
N LYS A 90 4.32 -5.57 4.48
CA LYS A 90 4.59 -6.71 5.39
C LYS A 90 3.38 -7.65 5.46
N PRO A 91 3.57 -8.90 5.90
CA PRO A 91 2.45 -9.81 6.12
C PRO A 91 1.45 -9.27 7.16
N TYR A 92 0.18 -9.56 6.94
CA TYR A 92 -0.90 -9.35 7.89
C TYR A 92 -0.88 -10.50 8.89
N LEU A 93 -0.31 -10.25 10.07
CA LEU A 93 -0.31 -11.16 11.22
C LEU A 93 -1.56 -10.94 12.09
#